data_AF-A0A532CG92-F1
#
_entry.id   AF-A0A532CG92-F1
#
_cell.length_a   1.000
_cell.length_b   1.000
_cell.length_c   1.000
_cell.angle_alpha   90.00
_cell.angle_beta   90.00
_cell.angle_gamma   90.00
#
_symmetry.space_group_name_H-M   'P 1'
#
loop_
_entity.id
_entity.type
_entity.pdbx_description
1 polymer ?
#
loop_
_entity_poly.entity_id
_entity_poly.type
_entity_poly.pdbx_seq_one_letter_code
_entity_poly.pdbx_strand_id
1 'polypeptide(L)'
;MKELLGGKGAGLAEMTNLGISVPPGFTISTEACVEYYKNGKQYPPGMWDAALKSLKRVEKSMGLGFGDPERPLLVSVRSGARASMPGMMDT
;
A
#
# COMPACT_ATOMS: atom_id res chain seq x y z
N MET A 1 3.29 14.54 -2.60
CA MET A 1 2.83 13.21 -2.11
C MET A 1 1.57 12.70 -2.79
N LYS A 2 0.47 13.48 -2.88
CA LYS A 2 -0.79 13.04 -3.51
C LYS A 2 -0.64 12.49 -4.93
N GLU A 3 0.26 13.08 -5.72
CA GLU A 3 0.51 12.64 -7.10
C GLU A 3 1.09 11.23 -7.21
N LEU A 4 1.92 10.85 -6.25
CA LEU A 4 2.64 9.57 -6.22
C LEU A 4 1.91 8.50 -5.39
N LEU A 5 1.23 8.91 -4.31
CA LEU A 5 0.61 7.99 -3.34
C LEU A 5 -0.92 7.92 -3.45
N GLY A 6 -1.52 8.75 -4.30
CA GLY A 6 -2.96 8.98 -4.31
C GLY A 6 -3.44 9.75 -3.07
N GLY A 7 -4.73 10.10 -3.05
CA GLY A 7 -5.34 10.88 -1.97
C GLY A 7 -5.32 10.14 -0.62
N LYS A 8 -5.69 8.86 -0.60
CA LYS A 8 -5.73 8.04 0.62
C LYS A 8 -4.33 7.76 1.18
N GLY A 9 -3.39 7.33 0.32
CA GLY A 9 -2.02 7.05 0.72
C GLY A 9 -1.30 8.30 1.25
N ALA A 10 -1.50 9.44 0.60
CA ALA A 10 -0.96 10.72 1.09
C ALA A 10 -1.58 11.12 2.44
N GLY A 11 -2.89 10.94 2.63
CA GLY A 11 -3.55 11.24 3.91
C GLY A 11 -3.06 10.33 5.05
N LEU A 12 -2.86 9.03 4.80
CA LEU A 12 -2.30 8.11 5.79
C LEU A 12 -0.86 8.49 6.18
N ALA A 13 -0.03 8.86 5.20
CA ALA A 13 1.32 9.34 5.45
C ALA A 13 1.33 10.63 6.27
N GLU A 14 0.44 11.57 5.95
CA GLU A 14 0.30 12.84 6.69
C GLU A 14 -0.14 12.61 8.14
N MET A 15 -1.18 11.80 8.37
CA MET A 15 -1.63 11.45 9.73
C MET A 15 -0.51 10.79 10.55
N THR A 16 0.24 9.86 9.94
CA THR A 16 1.38 9.20 10.59
C THR A 16 2.48 10.21 10.96
N ASN A 17 2.81 11.13 10.06
CA ASN A 17 3.83 12.17 10.30
C ASN A 17 3.40 13.18 11.38
N LEU A 18 2.09 13.39 11.54
CA LEU A 18 1.52 14.22 12.61
C LEU A 18 1.45 13.50 13.97
N GLY A 19 1.91 12.23 14.04
CA GLY A 19 1.88 11.44 15.26
C GLY A 19 0.49 10.89 15.61
N ILE A 20 -0.47 10.96 14.69
CA ILE A 20 -1.78 10.32 14.86
C ILE A 20 -1.57 8.81 14.79
N SER A 21 -2.19 8.07 15.72
CA SER A 21 -2.13 6.61 15.73
C SER A 21 -2.87 6.04 14.53
N VAL A 22 -2.10 5.66 13.50
CA VAL A 22 -2.57 4.99 12.29
C VAL A 22 -1.96 3.59 12.25
N PRO A 23 -2.75 2.53 11.96
CA PRO A 23 -2.19 1.20 11.80
C PRO A 23 -1.07 1.17 10.73
N PRO A 24 0.07 0.51 11.01
CA PRO A 24 1.16 0.38 10.05
C PRO A 24 0.71 -0.21 8.72
N GLY A 25 1.25 0.35 7.63
CA GLY A 25 0.94 -0.09 6.27
C GLY A 25 1.95 0.47 5.27
N PHE A 26 1.69 0.24 3.99
CA PHE A 26 2.46 0.82 2.90
C PHE A 26 1.54 1.14 1.71
N THR A 27 2.02 1.98 0.80
CA THR A 27 1.31 2.36 -0.42
C THR A 27 2.14 1.99 -1.63
N ILE A 28 1.54 1.27 -2.56
CA ILE A 28 2.09 1.08 -3.91
C ILE A 28 1.80 2.34 -4.71
N SER A 29 2.82 2.93 -5.33
CA SER A 29 2.69 4.22 -6.00
C SER A 29 1.78 4.17 -7.23
N THR A 30 1.22 5.32 -7.59
CA THR A 30 0.48 5.52 -8.84
C THR A 30 1.37 5.25 -10.06
N GLU A 31 2.67 5.56 -9.98
CA GLU A 31 3.65 5.26 -11.03
C GLU A 31 3.82 3.76 -11.28
N ALA A 32 3.84 2.93 -10.23
CA ALA A 32 3.87 1.48 -10.38
C ALA A 32 2.63 0.95 -11.11
N CYS A 33 1.47 1.58 -10.89
CA CYS A 33 0.25 1.27 -11.63
C CYS A 33 0.36 1.68 -13.12
N VAL A 34 0.87 2.88 -13.41
CA VAL A 34 1.11 3.33 -14.80
C VAL A 34 2.04 2.37 -15.52
N GLU A 35 3.13 1.99 -14.88
CA GLU A 35 4.14 1.09 -15.44
C GLU A 35 3.59 -0.34 -15.64
N TYR A 36 2.74 -0.83 -14.73
CA TYR A 36 2.02 -2.09 -14.90
C TYR A 36 1.19 -2.12 -16.19
N TYR A 37 0.46 -1.05 -16.49
CA TYR A 37 -0.32 -0.96 -17.73
C TYR A 37 0.57 -0.81 -18.97
N LYS A 38 1.66 -0.03 -18.89
CA LYS A 38 2.64 0.09 -19.98
C LYS A 38 3.29 -1.25 -20.32
N ASN A 39 3.55 -2.09 -19.32
CA ASN A 39 4.15 -3.41 -19.47
C ASN A 39 3.12 -4.51 -19.81
N GLY A 40 1.97 -4.15 -20.37
CA GLY A 40 0.96 -5.12 -20.79
C GLY A 40 0.33 -5.87 -19.62
N LYS A 41 0.09 -5.18 -18.49
CA LYS A 41 -0.44 -5.74 -17.24
C LYS A 41 0.52 -6.74 -16.57
N GLN A 42 1.82 -6.46 -16.64
CA GLN A 42 2.85 -7.19 -15.91
C GLN A 42 3.49 -6.28 -14.88
N TYR A 43 3.87 -6.83 -13.73
CA TYR A 43 4.52 -6.04 -12.69
C TYR A 43 5.86 -5.49 -13.17
N PRO A 44 6.19 -4.22 -12.86
CA PRO A 44 7.51 -3.68 -13.12
C PRO A 44 8.59 -4.52 -12.40
N PRO A 45 9.79 -4.66 -12.97
CA PRO A 45 10.88 -5.39 -12.33
C PRO A 45 11.12 -4.93 -10.89
N GLY A 46 11.20 -5.88 -9.94
CA GLY A 46 11.47 -5.60 -8.52
C GLY A 46 10.29 -5.01 -7.73
N MET A 47 9.15 -4.68 -8.36
CA MET A 47 7.97 -4.17 -7.64
C MET A 47 7.49 -5.16 -6.58
N TRP A 48 7.43 -6.45 -6.93
CA TRP A 48 6.93 -7.49 -6.03
C TRP A 48 7.84 -7.66 -4.80
N ASP A 49 9.16 -7.68 -5.01
CA ASP A 49 10.13 -7.78 -3.92
C ASP A 49 10.05 -6.57 -2.98
N ALA A 50 9.84 -5.36 -3.54
CA ALA A 50 9.64 -4.16 -2.74
C ALA A 50 8.34 -4.22 -1.91
N ALA A 51 7.26 -4.78 -2.46
CA ALA A 51 6.01 -5.00 -1.73
C ALA A 51 6.20 -6.00 -0.58
N LEU A 52 6.86 -7.14 -0.83
CA LEU A 52 7.19 -8.13 0.20
C LEU A 52 8.08 -7.55 1.30
N LYS A 53 9.10 -6.77 0.94
CA LYS A 53 9.97 -6.08 1.91
C LYS A 53 9.18 -5.08 2.77
N SER A 54 8.19 -4.42 2.19
CA SER A 54 7.30 -3.50 2.92
C SER A 54 6.35 -4.26 3.85
N LEU A 55 5.80 -5.39 3.41
CA LEU A 55 5.00 -6.27 4.26
C LEU A 55 5.80 -6.78 5.47
N LYS A 56 7.07 -7.20 5.27
CA LYS A 56 7.97 -7.58 6.37
C LYS A 56 8.21 -6.46 7.39
N ARG A 57 8.19 -5.19 6.95
CA ARG A 57 8.25 -4.05 7.87
C ARG A 57 6.96 -3.90 8.68
N VAL A 58 5.79 -4.11 8.07
CA VAL A 58 4.50 -4.09 8.76
C VAL A 58 4.43 -5.20 9.81
N GLU A 59 4.80 -6.43 9.44
CA GLU A 59 4.89 -7.56 10.37
C GLU A 59 5.76 -7.22 11.59
N LYS A 60 6.95 -6.65 11.36
CA LYS A 60 7.86 -6.25 12.45
C LYS A 60 7.26 -5.16 13.35
N SER A 61 6.59 -4.16 12.77
CA SER A 61 5.97 -3.08 13.54
C SER A 61 4.77 -3.55 14.37
N MET A 62 4.03 -4.53 13.86
CA MET A 62 2.85 -5.10 14.54
C MET A 62 3.19 -6.26 15.48
N GLY A 63 4.35 -6.90 15.30
CA GLY A 63 4.68 -8.15 15.99
C GLY A 63 3.78 -9.31 15.58
N LEU A 64 3.25 -9.31 14.36
CA LEU A 64 2.35 -10.32 13.79
C LEU A 64 2.91 -10.83 12.45
N GLY A 65 2.54 -12.04 12.03
CA GLY A 65 3.01 -12.66 10.79
C GLY A 65 1.93 -12.82 9.74
N PHE A 66 2.18 -12.40 8.50
CA PHE A 66 1.25 -12.62 7.39
C PHE A 66 1.26 -14.10 6.99
N GLY A 67 0.11 -14.76 7.13
CA GLY A 67 -0.02 -16.20 6.95
C GLY A 67 0.39 -17.04 8.16
N ASP A 68 0.70 -16.42 9.30
CA ASP A 68 0.97 -17.11 10.56
C ASP A 68 -0.36 -17.54 11.23
N PRO A 69 -0.60 -18.85 11.45
CA PRO A 69 -1.84 -19.32 12.06
C PRO A 69 -1.94 -19.05 13.58
N GLU A 70 -0.82 -18.84 14.27
CA GLU A 70 -0.79 -18.56 15.70
C GLU A 70 -0.88 -17.07 16.00
N ARG A 71 -0.23 -16.24 15.17
CA ARG A 71 -0.19 -14.77 15.32
C ARG A 71 -0.46 -14.05 14.00
N PRO A 72 -1.70 -14.13 13.47
CA PRO A 72 -2.00 -13.67 12.11
C PRO A 72 -1.95 -12.14 11.98
N LEU A 73 -1.18 -11.67 11.00
CA LEU A 73 -1.33 -10.32 10.45
C LEU A 73 -2.39 -10.35 9.36
N LEU A 74 -3.50 -9.68 9.61
CA LEU A 74 -4.51 -9.39 8.58
C LEU A 74 -4.25 -8.01 7.99
N VAL A 75 -4.45 -7.88 6.68
CA VAL A 75 -4.26 -6.62 5.95
C VAL A 75 -5.54 -6.24 5.22
N SER A 76 -5.76 -4.93 5.08
CA SER A 76 -6.77 -4.40 4.16
C SER A 76 -6.09 -3.84 2.92
N VAL A 77 -6.67 -4.09 1.74
CA VAL A 77 -6.19 -3.55 0.47
C VAL A 77 -7.20 -2.53 0.01
N ARG A 78 -6.78 -1.27 -0.15
CA ARG A 78 -7.67 -0.15 -0.49
C ARG A 78 -7.16 0.56 -1.74
N SER A 79 -8.01 0.69 -2.75
CA SER A 79 -7.70 1.48 -3.93
C SER A 79 -7.61 2.97 -3.59
N GLY A 80 -6.63 3.67 -4.17
CA GLY A 80 -6.42 5.10 -3.93
C GLY A 80 -5.84 5.78 -5.18
N ALA A 81 -6.64 6.62 -5.82
CA ALA A 81 -6.22 7.39 -6.99
C ALA A 81 -5.83 8.81 -6.60
N ARG A 82 -5.23 9.53 -7.54
CA ARG A 82 -4.88 10.95 -7.41
C ARG A 82 -6.11 11.82 -7.16
N ALA A 83 -7.21 11.52 -7.86
CA ALA A 83 -8.53 12.12 -7.67
C ALA A 83 -9.54 11.02 -7.32
N SER A 84 -10.61 11.38 -6.59
CA SER A 84 -11.69 10.44 -6.27
C SER A 84 -12.40 10.04 -7.56
N MET A 85 -12.35 8.76 -7.92
CA MET A 85 -12.99 8.22 -9.11
C MET A 85 -14.08 7.23 -8.70
N PRO A 86 -15.35 7.46 -9.07
CA PRO A 86 -16.39 6.44 -9.01
C PRO A 86 -15.99 5.23 -9.87
N GLY A 87 -16.18 4.00 -9.37
CA GLY A 87 -15.87 2.77 -10.12
C GLY A 87 -14.47 2.18 -9.90
N MET A 88 -13.69 2.70 -8.94
CA MET A 88 -12.50 1.99 -8.47
C MET A 88 -12.84 0.77 -7.62
N MET A 89 -11.94 -0.22 -7.58
CA MET A 89 -12.08 -1.47 -6.81
C MET A 89 -12.65 -1.20 -5.41
N ASP A 90 -13.77 -1.86 -5.12
CA ASP A 90 -14.41 -1.85 -3.81
C ASP A 90 -13.44 -2.40 -2.75
N THR A 91 -13.49 -1.79 -1.56
CA THR A 91 -12.73 -2.24 -0.38
C THR A 91 -13.60 -3.13 0.48
#